data_AF-A0A370S0P2-F1
#
_entry.id   AF-A0A370S0P2-F1
#
_cell.length_a   1.000
_cell.length_b   1.000
_cell.length_c   1.000
_cell.angle_alpha   90.00
_cell.angle_beta   90.00
_cell.angle_gamma   90.00
#
_symmetry.space_group_name_H-M   'P 1'
#
loop_
_entity.id
_entity.type
_entity.pdbx_description
1 polymer ?
#
loop_
_entity_poly.entity_id
_entity_poly.type
_entity_poly.pdbx_seq_one_letter_code
_entity_poly.pdbx_strand_id
1 'polypeptide(L)'
;MYSNHHAKRLVSLKGEIIKINADIQNLRADLEWFERFDQESNHSRLAQVQRQTLAAREQLARVEQSIKASRAELNSAKGVAEAGWSPLHWFSSERRVAERQVSTLQERLTQFKSRQEGLVSGLGESEREQLRLSANSRRYQGFDSLQAKATITQMDNDVQRLQGVADEVRKASAHWEEKAGGVYRNWKTTHDELRAAERDIIDAECFINQLDNAQSSFDKRKVHDECENRFGVGHRSPERVLKHRQFHQRKLEREEEKRKRRLRDTIRVLEKEIRNLVVDGNNLCYLSEAGGKQSFIGLKVLKVLVPELAATYGVTLIFDPGIRSLLTVSDNALQGMFPQARVLVMPRTLTADHPALAAAEFDNETYVISNDHYGEYPDMAAVREERVLHAVLHPDSVQIPQLEILLPH
;
A
#
# COMPACT_ATOMS: atom_id res chain seq x y z
N MET A 1 -6.16 14.30 -0.22
CA MET A 1 -7.00 13.08 -0.30
C MET A 1 -6.92 12.41 1.06
N TYR A 2 -7.93 12.62 1.91
CA TYR A 2 -7.95 12.13 3.28
C TYR A 2 -7.92 10.60 3.28
N SER A 3 -6.81 10.00 3.69
CA SER A 3 -6.67 8.54 3.71
C SER A 3 -5.83 8.13 4.89
N ASN A 4 -6.16 6.98 5.49
CA ASN A 4 -5.35 6.41 6.56
C ASN A 4 -3.97 6.00 6.00
N HIS A 5 -2.99 6.90 6.06
CA HIS A 5 -1.64 6.69 5.58
C HIS A 5 -0.92 5.59 6.38
N HIS A 6 -1.27 5.44 7.67
CA HIS A 6 -0.76 4.37 8.53
C HIS A 6 -1.23 2.99 8.04
N ALA A 7 -2.47 2.84 7.59
CA ALA A 7 -2.96 1.59 7.03
C ALA A 7 -2.16 1.16 5.78
N LYS A 8 -1.88 2.09 4.87
CA LYS A 8 -1.03 1.81 3.68
C LYS A 8 0.40 1.46 4.07
N ARG A 9 0.99 2.21 5.02
CA ARG A 9 2.33 1.93 5.53
C ARG A 9 2.42 0.56 6.20
N LEU A 10 1.39 0.17 6.95
CA LEU A 10 1.31 -1.14 7.60
C LEU A 10 1.33 -2.28 6.58
N VAL A 11 0.63 -2.14 5.45
CA VAL A 11 0.67 -3.14 4.36
C VAL A 11 2.08 -3.26 3.78
N SER A 12 2.76 -2.13 3.52
CA SER A 12 4.15 -2.12 3.04
C SER A 12 5.10 -2.84 4.01
N LEU A 13 5.04 -2.47 5.30
CA LEU A 13 5.90 -3.05 6.34
C LEU A 13 5.69 -4.57 6.47
N LYS A 14 4.42 -5.02 6.41
CA LYS A 14 4.12 -6.46 6.41
C LYS A 14 4.71 -7.17 5.19
N GLY A 15 4.62 -6.55 4.01
CA GLY A 15 5.24 -7.09 2.79
C GLY A 15 6.76 -7.21 2.90
N GLU A 16 7.42 -6.18 3.44
CA GLU A 16 8.87 -6.18 3.68
C GLU A 16 9.28 -7.29 4.66
N ILE A 17 8.56 -7.43 5.78
CA ILE A 17 8.80 -8.51 6.77
C ILE A 17 8.64 -9.90 6.14
N ILE A 18 7.60 -10.11 5.33
CA ILE A 18 7.38 -11.39 4.64
C ILE A 18 8.55 -11.71 3.71
N LYS A 19 9.02 -10.73 2.95
CA LYS A 19 10.15 -10.91 2.03
C LYS A 19 11.43 -11.27 2.78
N ILE A 20 11.78 -10.51 3.82
CA ILE A 20 12.98 -10.78 4.62
C ILE A 20 12.90 -12.17 5.26
N ASN A 21 11.74 -12.56 5.80
CA ASN A 21 11.54 -13.90 6.35
C ASN A 21 11.73 -14.99 5.29
N ALA A 22 11.24 -14.80 4.07
CA ALA A 22 11.47 -15.76 2.98
C ALA A 22 12.98 -15.89 2.65
N ASP A 23 13.69 -14.76 2.59
CA ASP A 23 15.14 -14.74 2.36
C ASP A 23 15.91 -15.44 3.49
N ILE A 24 15.52 -15.22 4.75
CA ILE A 24 16.04 -15.94 5.93
C ILE A 24 15.83 -17.45 5.79
N GLN A 25 14.61 -17.90 5.41
CA GLN A 25 14.34 -19.34 5.27
C GLN A 25 15.18 -19.97 4.15
N ASN A 26 15.36 -19.28 3.03
CA ASN A 26 16.21 -19.75 1.93
C ASN A 26 17.68 -19.89 2.38
N LEU A 27 18.22 -18.87 3.06
CA LEU A 27 19.58 -18.92 3.61
C LEU A 27 19.75 -20.01 4.66
N ARG A 28 18.74 -20.25 5.51
CA ARG A 28 18.74 -21.34 6.49
C ARG A 28 18.75 -22.71 5.80
N ALA A 29 17.99 -22.88 4.73
CA ALA A 29 17.99 -24.11 3.93
C ALA A 29 19.35 -24.35 3.23
N ASP A 30 19.97 -23.29 2.69
CA ASP A 30 21.31 -23.35 2.10
C ASP A 30 22.37 -23.74 3.14
N LEU A 31 22.27 -23.18 4.34
CA LEU A 31 23.16 -23.46 5.45
C LEU A 31 22.98 -24.89 5.98
N GLU A 32 21.75 -25.37 6.11
CA GLU A 32 21.44 -26.76 6.47
C GLU A 32 21.96 -27.74 5.42
N TRP A 33 21.82 -27.40 4.13
CA TRP A 33 22.42 -28.18 3.04
C TRP A 33 23.94 -28.23 3.16
N PHE A 34 24.59 -27.09 3.43
CA PHE A 34 26.03 -27.00 3.58
C PHE A 34 26.54 -27.81 4.78
N GLU A 35 25.89 -27.70 5.94
CA GLU A 35 26.27 -28.41 7.17
C GLU A 35 26.10 -29.94 7.04
N ARG A 36 25.15 -30.40 6.21
CA ARG A 36 24.94 -31.83 5.94
C ARG A 36 25.72 -32.35 4.73
N PHE A 37 26.41 -31.49 3.98
CA PHE A 37 27.10 -31.91 2.78
C PHE A 37 28.38 -32.69 3.11
N ASP A 38 28.40 -33.97 2.74
CA ASP A 38 29.58 -34.81 2.85
C ASP A 38 30.48 -34.65 1.61
N GLN A 39 31.51 -33.82 1.78
CA GLN A 39 32.49 -33.53 0.73
C GLN A 39 33.26 -34.78 0.30
N GLU A 40 33.61 -35.67 1.23
CA GLU A 40 34.42 -36.86 0.96
C GLU A 40 33.63 -37.89 0.15
N SER A 41 32.38 -38.13 0.55
CA SER A 41 31.46 -38.99 -0.20
C SER A 41 31.18 -38.45 -1.60
N ASN A 42 30.92 -37.15 -1.74
CA ASN A 42 30.70 -36.53 -3.05
C ASN A 42 31.94 -36.61 -3.95
N HIS A 43 33.14 -36.39 -3.40
CA HIS A 43 34.39 -36.51 -4.14
C HIS A 43 34.67 -37.95 -4.58
N SER A 44 34.51 -38.91 -3.67
CA SER A 44 34.68 -40.34 -3.94
C SER A 44 33.71 -40.82 -5.02
N ARG A 45 32.44 -40.38 -4.94
CA ARG A 45 31.42 -40.69 -5.93
C ARG A 45 31.74 -40.07 -7.29
N LEU A 46 32.18 -38.82 -7.33
CA LEU A 46 32.59 -38.14 -8.56
C LEU A 46 33.73 -38.89 -9.25
N ALA A 47 34.77 -39.29 -8.49
CA ALA A 47 35.88 -40.07 -9.03
C ALA A 47 35.46 -41.47 -9.51
N GLN A 48 34.49 -42.11 -8.84
CA GLN A 48 33.90 -43.36 -9.30
C GLN A 48 33.15 -43.19 -10.63
N VAL A 49 32.26 -42.20 -10.72
CA VAL A 49 31.48 -41.92 -11.93
C VAL A 49 32.41 -41.56 -13.09
N GLN A 50 33.44 -40.74 -12.87
CA GLN A 50 34.43 -40.42 -13.91
C GLN A 50 35.14 -41.66 -14.47
N ARG A 51 35.55 -42.59 -13.60
CA ARG A 51 36.15 -43.87 -14.01
C ARG A 51 35.16 -44.72 -14.81
N GLN A 52 33.91 -44.79 -14.38
CA GLN A 52 32.85 -45.53 -15.08
C GLN A 52 32.54 -44.91 -16.45
N THR A 53 32.45 -43.59 -16.54
CA THR A 53 32.26 -42.85 -17.81
C THR A 53 33.41 -43.13 -18.78
N LEU A 54 34.67 -43.11 -18.29
CA LEU A 54 35.83 -43.41 -19.14
C LEU A 54 35.81 -44.86 -19.64
N ALA A 55 35.55 -45.82 -18.75
CA ALA A 55 35.42 -47.23 -19.14
C ALA A 55 34.26 -47.46 -20.13
N ALA A 56 33.12 -46.80 -19.95
CA ALA A 56 31.98 -46.89 -20.85
C ALA A 56 32.28 -46.28 -22.22
N ARG A 57 33.04 -45.18 -22.30
CA ARG A 57 33.53 -44.61 -23.57
C ARG A 57 34.46 -45.56 -24.31
N GLU A 58 35.38 -46.22 -23.60
CA GLU A 58 36.24 -47.23 -24.20
C GLU A 58 35.45 -48.43 -24.73
N GLN A 59 34.45 -48.90 -23.97
CA GLN A 59 33.57 -49.98 -24.41
C GLN A 59 32.75 -49.58 -25.64
N LEU A 60 32.24 -48.34 -25.67
CA LEU A 60 31.51 -47.81 -26.82
C LEU A 60 32.39 -47.81 -28.06
N ALA A 61 33.63 -47.31 -27.97
CA ALA A 61 34.58 -47.31 -29.07
C ALA A 61 34.86 -48.73 -29.60
N ARG A 62 35.01 -49.73 -28.71
CA ARG A 62 35.19 -51.15 -29.10
C ARG A 62 33.96 -51.71 -29.79
N VAL A 63 32.76 -51.40 -29.32
CA VAL A 63 31.50 -51.82 -29.95
C VAL A 63 31.33 -51.17 -31.33
N GLU A 64 31.65 -49.88 -31.46
CA GLU A 64 31.62 -49.17 -32.75
C GLU A 64 32.61 -49.77 -33.77
N GLN A 65 33.82 -50.10 -33.33
CA GLN A 65 34.79 -50.82 -34.15
C GLN A 65 34.27 -52.21 -34.56
N SER A 66 33.62 -52.93 -33.64
CA SER A 66 33.02 -54.24 -33.92
C SER A 66 31.85 -54.15 -34.90
N ILE A 67 31.00 -53.12 -34.78
CA ILE A 67 29.93 -52.83 -35.75
C ILE A 67 30.53 -52.57 -37.13
N LYS A 68 31.59 -51.76 -37.21
CA LYS A 68 32.26 -51.43 -38.48
C LYS A 68 32.87 -52.68 -39.13
N ALA A 69 33.55 -53.52 -38.36
CA ALA A 69 34.12 -54.78 -38.83
C ALA A 69 33.03 -55.77 -39.30
N SER A 70 32.00 -56.02 -38.48
CA SER A 70 30.91 -56.93 -38.86
C SER A 70 30.08 -56.42 -40.03
N ARG A 71 29.96 -55.09 -40.24
CA ARG A 71 29.37 -54.54 -41.46
C ARG A 71 30.21 -54.81 -42.71
N ALA A 72 31.54 -54.70 -42.60
CA ALA A 72 32.44 -55.01 -43.71
C ALA A 72 32.35 -56.50 -44.08
N GLU A 73 32.40 -57.39 -43.09
CA GLU A 73 32.21 -58.84 -43.26
C GLU A 73 30.83 -59.17 -43.87
N LEU A 74 29.77 -58.51 -43.40
CA LEU A 74 28.41 -58.70 -43.93
C LEU A 74 28.35 -58.31 -45.42
N ASN A 75 28.97 -57.20 -45.81
CA ASN A 75 28.97 -56.76 -47.21
C ASN A 75 29.73 -57.75 -48.11
N SER A 76 30.87 -58.28 -47.65
CA SER A 76 31.60 -59.32 -48.37
C SER A 76 30.80 -60.62 -48.47
N ALA A 77 30.18 -61.08 -47.39
CA ALA A 77 29.36 -62.29 -47.37
C ALA A 77 28.08 -62.16 -48.22
N LYS A 78 27.46 -60.97 -48.26
CA LYS A 78 26.34 -60.66 -49.15
C LYS A 78 26.75 -60.72 -50.61
N GLY A 79 27.92 -60.19 -50.98
CA GLY A 79 28.43 -60.28 -52.35
C GLY A 79 28.65 -61.72 -52.83
N VAL A 80 28.98 -62.65 -51.92
CA VAL A 80 29.12 -64.09 -52.22
C VAL A 80 27.76 -64.82 -52.22
N ALA A 81 26.82 -64.39 -51.37
CA ALA A 81 25.45 -64.93 -51.34
C ALA A 81 24.61 -64.46 -52.55
N GLU A 82 24.85 -63.25 -53.05
CA GLU A 82 24.29 -62.69 -54.28
C GLU A 82 24.98 -63.28 -55.52
N ALA A 83 24.77 -64.58 -55.74
CA ALA A 83 25.21 -65.21 -56.97
C ALA A 83 24.15 -65.11 -58.06
N GLY A 84 24.56 -64.66 -59.25
CA GLY A 84 23.73 -64.23 -60.37
C GLY A 84 22.84 -65.30 -61.03
N TRP A 85 22.54 -65.12 -62.32
CA TRP A 85 21.47 -65.77 -63.09
C TRP A 85 21.63 -67.29 -63.35
N SER A 86 22.43 -68.03 -62.56
CA SER A 86 22.71 -69.45 -62.74
C SER A 86 21.93 -70.34 -61.75
N PRO A 87 21.02 -71.21 -62.21
CA PRO A 87 20.23 -72.11 -61.35
C PRO A 87 21.06 -73.08 -60.50
N LEU A 88 22.25 -73.48 -60.96
CA LEU A 88 23.14 -74.41 -60.24
C LEU A 88 23.79 -73.75 -59.02
N HIS A 89 23.98 -72.43 -59.06
CA HIS A 89 24.53 -71.67 -57.94
C HIS A 89 23.50 -71.46 -56.82
N TRP A 90 22.20 -71.57 -57.13
CA TRP A 90 21.13 -71.46 -56.14
C TRP A 90 21.07 -72.65 -55.19
N PHE A 91 21.59 -73.81 -55.62
CA PHE A 91 21.66 -75.03 -54.82
C PHE A 91 23.07 -75.35 -54.33
N SER A 92 24.04 -74.45 -54.48
CA SER A 92 25.41 -74.69 -54.02
C SER A 92 25.51 -74.66 -52.49
N SER A 93 26.33 -75.55 -51.94
CA SER A 93 26.65 -75.58 -50.51
C SER A 93 27.29 -74.25 -50.06
N GLU A 94 28.10 -73.64 -50.93
CA GLU A 94 28.77 -72.36 -50.72
C GLU A 94 27.78 -71.21 -50.51
N ARG A 95 26.71 -71.13 -51.31
CA ARG A 95 25.67 -70.12 -51.13
C ARG A 95 24.88 -70.32 -49.84
N ARG A 96 24.50 -71.56 -49.50
CA ARG A 96 23.82 -71.85 -48.22
C ARG A 96 24.69 -71.50 -47.01
N VAL A 97 26.00 -71.68 -47.09
CA VAL A 97 26.96 -71.25 -46.06
C VAL A 97 27.02 -69.72 -45.98
N ALA A 98 27.08 -69.03 -47.13
CA ALA A 98 27.08 -67.57 -47.19
C ALA A 98 25.76 -66.96 -46.65
N GLU A 99 24.60 -67.54 -46.98
CA GLU A 99 23.29 -67.10 -46.46
C GLU A 99 23.21 -67.27 -44.93
N ARG A 100 23.72 -68.39 -44.38
CA ARG A 100 23.83 -68.58 -42.91
C ARG A 100 24.81 -67.61 -42.27
N GLN A 101 25.92 -67.29 -42.94
CA GLN A 101 26.87 -66.28 -42.45
C GLN A 101 26.23 -64.89 -42.44
N VAL A 102 25.45 -64.54 -43.47
CA VAL A 102 24.69 -63.27 -43.53
C VAL A 102 23.69 -63.18 -42.38
N SER A 103 22.90 -64.22 -42.10
CA SER A 103 21.94 -64.19 -40.99
C SER A 103 22.65 -64.05 -39.64
N THR A 104 23.74 -64.79 -39.43
CA THR A 104 24.55 -64.73 -38.20
C THR A 104 25.16 -63.35 -37.99
N LEU A 105 25.68 -62.73 -39.06
CA LEU A 105 26.26 -61.38 -39.01
C LEU A 105 25.19 -60.30 -38.80
N GLN A 106 23.97 -60.49 -39.32
CA GLN A 106 22.83 -59.60 -39.04
C GLN A 106 22.42 -59.65 -37.57
N GLU A 107 22.29 -60.84 -36.98
CA GLU A 107 22.01 -61.01 -35.54
C GLU A 107 23.12 -60.41 -34.68
N ARG A 108 24.38 -60.61 -35.06
CA ARG A 108 25.52 -60.00 -34.35
C ARG A 108 25.48 -58.48 -34.42
N LEU A 109 25.10 -57.91 -35.56
CA LEU A 109 24.96 -56.46 -35.73
C LEU A 109 23.79 -55.89 -34.93
N THR A 110 22.65 -56.58 -34.82
CA THR A 110 21.54 -56.13 -33.97
C THR A 110 21.93 -56.16 -32.50
N GLN A 111 22.62 -57.20 -32.04
CA GLN A 111 23.17 -57.26 -30.68
C GLN A 111 24.16 -56.12 -30.40
N PHE A 112 25.09 -55.84 -31.32
CA PHE A 112 26.02 -54.73 -31.14
C PHE A 112 25.34 -53.36 -31.16
N LYS A 113 24.34 -53.14 -32.02
CA LYS A 113 23.55 -51.91 -32.01
C LYS A 113 22.80 -51.70 -30.71
N SER A 114 22.12 -52.74 -30.20
CA SER A 114 21.43 -52.67 -28.90
C SER A 114 22.41 -52.38 -27.76
N ARG A 115 23.59 -53.00 -27.77
CA ARG A 115 24.66 -52.70 -26.81
C ARG A 115 25.19 -51.26 -26.94
N GLN A 116 25.33 -50.75 -28.16
CA GLN A 116 25.72 -49.36 -28.43
C GLN A 116 24.69 -48.39 -27.83
N GLU A 117 23.41 -48.60 -28.11
CA GLU A 117 22.32 -47.76 -27.58
C GLU A 117 22.30 -47.77 -26.05
N GLY A 118 22.45 -48.94 -25.41
CA GLY A 118 22.55 -49.05 -23.96
C GLY A 118 23.76 -48.30 -23.38
N LEU A 119 24.92 -48.39 -24.03
CA LEU A 119 26.13 -47.66 -23.62
C LEU A 119 25.98 -46.15 -23.79
N VAL A 120 25.36 -45.69 -24.88
CA VAL A 120 25.10 -44.26 -25.12
C VAL A 120 24.13 -43.70 -24.07
N SER A 121 23.05 -44.42 -23.76
CA SER A 121 22.11 -44.00 -22.71
C SER A 121 22.78 -43.93 -21.34
N GLY A 122 23.55 -44.97 -20.96
CA GLY A 122 24.27 -45.00 -19.69
C GLY A 122 25.35 -43.93 -19.58
N LEU A 123 26.01 -43.57 -20.68
CA LEU A 123 26.94 -42.43 -20.73
C LEU A 123 26.21 -41.10 -20.48
N GLY A 124 25.04 -40.90 -21.09
CA GLY A 124 24.23 -39.70 -20.86
C GLY A 124 23.81 -39.53 -19.40
N GLU A 125 23.44 -40.62 -18.73
CA GLU A 125 23.14 -40.62 -17.29
C GLU A 125 24.38 -40.32 -16.44
N SER A 126 25.51 -40.97 -16.75
CA SER A 126 26.77 -40.78 -16.02
C SER A 126 27.32 -39.36 -16.16
N GLU A 127 27.21 -38.75 -17.34
CA GLU A 127 27.61 -37.36 -17.59
C GLU A 127 26.74 -36.35 -16.83
N ARG A 128 25.41 -36.56 -16.78
CA ARG A 128 24.50 -35.73 -15.96
C ARG A 128 24.85 -35.82 -14.49
N GLU A 129 25.12 -37.02 -14.00
CA GLU A 129 25.50 -37.23 -12.59
C GLU A 129 26.85 -36.59 -12.28
N GLN A 130 27.83 -36.70 -13.19
CA GLN A 130 29.12 -36.03 -13.06
C GLN A 130 28.94 -34.50 -12.98
N LEU A 131 28.11 -33.92 -13.84
CA LEU A 131 27.79 -32.48 -13.80
C LEU A 131 27.16 -32.10 -12.45
N ARG A 132 26.17 -32.86 -11.97
CA ARG A 132 25.51 -32.63 -10.67
C ARG A 132 26.49 -32.65 -9.51
N LEU A 133 27.30 -33.69 -9.39
CA LEU A 133 28.31 -33.84 -8.33
C LEU A 133 29.36 -32.74 -8.39
N SER A 134 29.78 -32.34 -9.60
CA SER A 134 30.74 -31.24 -9.79
C SER A 134 30.15 -29.88 -9.40
N ALA A 135 28.88 -29.62 -9.72
CA ALA A 135 28.17 -28.41 -9.34
C ALA A 135 28.01 -28.32 -7.81
N ASN A 136 27.69 -29.43 -7.16
CA ASN A 136 27.62 -29.50 -5.69
C ASN A 136 28.98 -29.19 -5.04
N SER A 137 30.08 -29.75 -5.54
CA SER A 137 31.43 -29.42 -5.04
C SER A 137 31.74 -27.93 -5.17
N ARG A 138 31.42 -27.31 -6.32
CA ARG A 138 31.62 -25.87 -6.52
C ARG A 138 30.76 -25.03 -5.59
N ARG A 139 29.49 -25.41 -5.40
CA ARG A 139 28.57 -24.75 -4.47
C ARG A 139 29.11 -24.81 -3.04
N TYR A 140 29.58 -25.96 -2.59
CA TYR A 140 30.16 -26.13 -1.26
C TYR A 140 31.42 -25.25 -1.08
N GLN A 141 32.34 -25.27 -2.04
CA GLN A 141 33.57 -24.46 -1.98
C GLN A 141 33.32 -22.94 -1.99
N GLY A 142 32.26 -22.50 -2.68
CA GLY A 142 31.90 -21.09 -2.80
C GLY A 142 30.97 -20.58 -1.70
N PHE A 143 30.52 -21.43 -0.78
CA PHE A 143 29.57 -21.03 0.26
C PHE A 143 30.30 -20.58 1.53
N ASP A 144 30.09 -19.32 1.92
CA ASP A 144 30.60 -18.78 3.17
C ASP A 144 29.55 -18.93 4.29
N SER A 145 29.74 -19.96 5.12
CA SER A 145 28.83 -20.25 6.24
C SER A 145 28.84 -19.16 7.32
N LEU A 146 29.96 -18.46 7.53
CA LEU A 146 30.06 -17.41 8.54
C LEU A 146 29.31 -16.16 8.07
N GLN A 147 29.51 -15.79 6.81
CA GLN A 147 28.76 -14.70 6.18
C GLN A 147 27.25 -15.00 6.17
N ALA A 148 26.84 -16.23 5.85
CA ALA A 148 25.44 -16.63 5.89
C ALA A 148 24.83 -16.50 7.31
N LYS A 149 25.52 -16.99 8.35
CA LYS A 149 25.09 -16.87 9.76
C LYS A 149 24.98 -15.41 10.21
N ALA A 150 25.97 -14.58 9.85
CA ALA A 150 25.95 -13.15 10.14
C ALA A 150 24.78 -12.44 9.43
N THR A 151 24.54 -12.76 8.17
CA THR A 151 23.44 -12.20 7.37
C THR A 151 22.08 -12.59 7.94
N ILE A 152 21.88 -13.85 8.33
CA ILE A 152 20.65 -14.30 9.00
C ILE A 152 20.42 -13.50 10.28
N THR A 153 21.46 -13.36 11.11
CA THR A 153 21.36 -12.61 12.38
C THR A 153 20.99 -11.14 12.14
N GLN A 154 21.59 -10.50 11.13
CA GLN A 154 21.26 -9.13 10.75
C GLN A 154 19.81 -9.02 10.27
N MET A 155 19.36 -9.92 9.40
CA MET A 155 18.00 -9.94 8.88
C MET A 155 16.97 -10.21 9.98
N ASP A 156 17.25 -11.10 10.93
CA ASP A 156 16.40 -11.36 12.10
C ASP A 156 16.25 -10.08 12.97
N ASN A 157 17.34 -9.34 13.19
CA ASN A 157 17.30 -8.05 13.88
C ASN A 157 16.47 -6.99 13.12
N ASP A 158 16.60 -6.95 11.80
CA ASP A 158 15.78 -6.07 10.95
C ASP A 158 14.30 -6.43 11.01
N VAL A 159 13.96 -7.72 11.01
CA VAL A 159 12.58 -8.20 11.21
C VAL A 159 12.04 -7.73 12.56
N GLN A 160 12.78 -7.88 13.65
CA GLN A 160 12.35 -7.42 14.98
C GLN A 160 12.11 -5.91 15.01
N ARG A 161 13.03 -5.13 14.42
CA ARG A 161 12.89 -3.67 14.31
C ARG A 161 11.65 -3.29 13.51
N LEU A 162 11.45 -3.90 12.34
CA LEU A 162 10.30 -3.65 11.48
C LEU A 162 8.98 -4.05 12.15
N GLN A 163 8.97 -5.13 12.93
CA GLN A 163 7.82 -5.55 13.73
C GLN A 163 7.44 -4.49 14.78
N GLY A 164 8.43 -3.95 15.50
CA GLY A 164 8.21 -2.85 16.45
C GLY A 164 7.58 -1.62 15.77
N VAL A 165 8.12 -1.20 14.63
CA VAL A 165 7.57 -0.09 13.85
C VAL A 165 6.15 -0.42 13.32
N ALA A 166 5.93 -1.64 12.85
CA ALA A 166 4.61 -2.07 12.37
C ALA A 166 3.55 -2.02 13.48
N ASP A 167 3.94 -2.31 14.73
CA ASP A 167 3.05 -2.24 15.88
C ASP A 167 2.67 -0.81 16.27
N GLU A 168 3.62 0.12 16.22
CA GLU A 168 3.33 1.55 16.40
C GLU A 168 2.41 2.09 15.31
N VAL A 169 2.72 1.77 14.05
CA VAL A 169 1.89 2.18 12.89
C VAL A 169 0.50 1.56 12.97
N ARG A 170 0.37 0.33 13.46
CA ARG A 170 -0.92 -0.33 13.69
C ARG A 170 -1.75 0.40 14.74
N LYS A 171 -1.15 0.82 15.85
CA LYS A 171 -1.83 1.63 16.88
C LYS A 171 -2.29 2.97 16.31
N ALA A 172 -1.42 3.67 15.59
CA ALA A 172 -1.76 4.93 14.92
C ALA A 172 -2.88 4.75 13.90
N SER A 173 -2.85 3.66 13.12
CA SER A 173 -3.91 3.31 12.15
C SER A 173 -5.25 3.06 12.83
N ALA A 174 -5.26 2.37 13.98
CA ALA A 174 -6.48 2.08 14.73
C ALA A 174 -7.06 3.36 15.35
N HIS A 175 -6.21 4.22 15.91
CA HIS A 175 -6.61 5.51 16.46
C HIS A 175 -7.21 6.43 15.39
N TRP A 176 -6.60 6.47 14.20
CA TRP A 176 -7.16 7.20 13.06
C TRP A 176 -8.55 6.67 12.67
N GLU A 177 -8.72 5.34 12.62
CA GLU A 177 -10.00 4.72 12.24
C GLU A 177 -11.11 5.02 13.27
N GLU A 178 -10.78 4.96 14.56
CA GLU A 178 -11.69 5.31 15.65
C GLU A 178 -12.18 6.76 15.54
N LYS A 179 -11.27 7.69 15.26
CA LYS A 179 -11.55 9.13 15.31
C LYS A 179 -12.07 9.70 13.99
N ALA A 180 -11.44 9.36 12.87
CA ALA A 180 -11.79 9.90 11.55
C ALA A 180 -12.57 8.93 10.66
N GLY A 181 -12.60 7.62 10.94
CA GLY A 181 -13.17 6.62 10.03
C GLY A 181 -14.64 6.86 9.70
N GLY A 182 -15.47 7.15 10.71
CA GLY A 182 -16.88 7.48 10.52
C GLY A 182 -17.11 8.79 9.76
N VAL A 183 -16.35 9.84 10.12
CA VAL A 183 -16.43 11.16 9.48
C VAL A 183 -16.03 11.07 8.00
N TYR A 184 -14.96 10.33 7.72
CA TYR A 184 -14.47 10.08 6.36
C TYR A 184 -15.51 9.35 5.51
N ARG A 185 -16.10 8.27 6.02
CA ARG A 185 -17.16 7.53 5.30
C ARG A 185 -18.35 8.44 4.97
N ASN A 186 -18.80 9.24 5.94
CA ASN A 186 -19.93 10.15 5.74
C ASN A 186 -19.63 11.26 4.72
N TRP A 187 -18.42 11.82 4.74
CA TRP A 187 -17.98 12.77 3.71
C TRP A 187 -17.93 12.10 2.34
N LYS A 188 -17.30 10.91 2.25
CA LYS A 188 -17.16 10.18 1.00
C LYS A 188 -18.51 9.85 0.36
N THR A 189 -19.47 9.36 1.14
CA THR A 189 -20.83 9.10 0.62
C THR A 189 -21.46 10.35 0.02
N THR A 190 -21.41 11.49 0.71
CA THR A 190 -21.96 12.75 0.18
C THR A 190 -21.19 13.26 -1.03
N HIS A 191 -19.87 13.10 -1.05
CA HIS A 191 -19.04 13.43 -2.20
C HIS A 191 -19.41 12.58 -3.42
N ASP A 192 -19.57 11.26 -3.23
CA ASP A 192 -19.97 10.33 -4.30
C ASP A 192 -21.40 10.63 -4.80
N GLU A 193 -22.33 10.99 -3.90
CA GLU A 193 -23.68 11.47 -4.24
C GLU A 193 -23.66 12.77 -5.04
N LEU A 194 -22.81 13.73 -4.65
CA LEU A 194 -22.64 14.99 -5.38
C LEU A 194 -22.14 14.74 -6.80
N ARG A 195 -21.11 13.89 -6.94
CA ARG A 195 -20.59 13.46 -8.25
C ARG A 195 -21.62 12.71 -9.09
N ALA A 196 -22.54 11.99 -8.46
CA ALA A 196 -23.67 11.37 -9.16
C ALA A 196 -24.68 12.43 -9.63
N ALA A 197 -25.03 13.40 -8.78
CA ALA A 197 -25.93 14.50 -9.14
C ALA A 197 -25.37 15.39 -10.26
N GLU A 198 -24.06 15.67 -10.26
CA GLU A 198 -23.37 16.39 -11.34
C GLU A 198 -23.50 15.65 -12.68
N ARG A 199 -23.32 14.32 -12.69
CA ARG A 199 -23.51 13.50 -13.89
C ARG A 199 -24.96 13.51 -14.37
N ASP A 200 -25.91 13.39 -13.44
CA ASP A 200 -27.33 13.46 -13.76
C ASP A 200 -27.74 14.82 -14.36
N ILE A 201 -27.11 15.92 -13.94
CA ILE A 201 -27.32 17.25 -14.52
C ILE A 201 -26.83 17.29 -15.97
N ILE A 202 -25.61 16.78 -16.23
CA ILE A 202 -25.04 16.70 -17.59
C ILE A 202 -25.93 15.85 -18.51
N ASP A 203 -26.41 14.71 -18.02
CA ASP A 203 -27.31 13.83 -18.77
C ASP A 203 -28.65 14.54 -19.09
N ALA A 204 -29.21 15.28 -18.13
CA ALA A 204 -30.45 16.04 -18.32
C ALA A 204 -30.26 17.19 -19.34
N GLU A 205 -29.13 17.90 -19.29
CA GLU A 205 -28.78 18.93 -20.28
C GLU A 205 -28.61 18.33 -21.68
N CYS A 206 -28.01 17.14 -21.81
CA CYS A 206 -27.93 16.41 -23.07
C CYS A 206 -29.31 16.10 -23.64
N PHE A 207 -30.25 15.63 -22.82
CA PHE A 207 -31.62 15.36 -23.27
C PHE A 207 -32.37 16.65 -23.67
N ILE A 208 -32.16 17.77 -22.98
CA ILE A 208 -32.73 19.07 -23.37
C ILE A 208 -32.20 19.48 -24.76
N ASN A 209 -30.88 19.40 -24.97
CA ASN A 209 -30.28 19.69 -26.26
C ASN A 209 -30.81 18.75 -27.37
N GLN A 210 -31.06 17.48 -27.07
CA GLN A 210 -31.67 16.55 -28.03
C GLN A 210 -33.13 16.90 -28.34
N LEU A 211 -33.91 17.33 -27.35
CA LEU A 211 -35.30 17.79 -27.56
C LEU A 211 -35.36 19.04 -28.44
N ASP A 212 -34.43 19.98 -28.23
CA ASP A 212 -34.36 21.23 -29.01
C ASP A 212 -33.98 20.97 -30.48
N ASN A 213 -33.15 19.95 -30.74
CA ASN A 213 -32.71 19.56 -32.08
C ASN A 213 -33.60 18.51 -32.77
N ALA A 214 -34.62 17.98 -32.07
CA ALA A 214 -35.48 16.93 -32.59
C ALA A 214 -36.36 17.42 -33.75
N GLN A 215 -36.30 16.72 -34.89
CA GLN A 215 -36.96 17.11 -36.13
C GLN A 215 -38.44 16.71 -36.19
N SER A 216 -38.89 15.79 -35.32
CA SER A 216 -40.26 15.29 -35.32
C SER A 216 -40.83 15.06 -33.93
N SER A 217 -42.17 14.97 -33.83
CA SER A 217 -42.86 14.60 -32.58
C SER A 217 -42.52 13.18 -32.11
N PHE A 218 -42.19 12.28 -33.04
CA PHE A 218 -41.71 10.94 -32.74
C PHE A 218 -40.34 10.97 -32.07
N ASP A 219 -39.39 11.75 -32.60
CA ASP A 219 -38.05 11.91 -32.02
C ASP A 219 -38.11 12.53 -30.62
N LYS A 220 -38.98 13.54 -30.43
CA LYS A 220 -39.21 14.13 -29.10
C LYS A 220 -39.73 13.10 -28.10
N ARG A 221 -40.67 12.24 -28.52
CA ARG A 221 -41.19 11.16 -27.68
C ARG A 221 -40.10 10.16 -27.30
N LYS A 222 -39.23 9.79 -28.24
CA LYS A 222 -38.09 8.90 -27.99
C LYS A 222 -37.14 9.49 -26.94
N VAL A 223 -36.82 10.78 -27.02
CA VAL A 223 -35.99 11.46 -26.01
C VAL A 223 -36.65 11.47 -24.63
N HIS A 224 -37.97 11.68 -24.55
CA HIS A 224 -38.71 11.59 -23.28
C HIS A 224 -38.71 10.16 -22.70
N ASP A 225 -38.82 9.13 -23.54
CA ASP A 225 -38.75 7.73 -23.12
C ASP A 225 -37.33 7.35 -22.66
N GLU A 226 -36.28 7.82 -23.34
CA GLU A 226 -34.88 7.64 -22.93
C GLU A 226 -34.57 8.35 -21.60
N CYS A 227 -35.11 9.56 -21.41
CA CYS A 227 -35.01 10.30 -20.15
C CYS A 227 -35.67 9.53 -18.99
N GLU A 228 -36.88 9.00 -19.19
CA GLU A 228 -37.56 8.18 -18.18
C GLU A 228 -36.80 6.87 -17.90
N ASN A 229 -36.21 6.24 -18.90
CA ASN A 229 -35.39 5.05 -18.70
C ASN A 229 -34.12 5.36 -17.89
N ARG A 230 -33.50 6.53 -18.08
CA ARG A 230 -32.27 6.93 -17.37
C ARG A 230 -32.53 7.33 -15.92
N PHE A 231 -33.62 8.06 -15.65
CA PHE A 231 -33.90 8.67 -14.35
C PHE A 231 -35.00 7.99 -13.53
N GLY A 232 -35.72 7.04 -14.14
CA GLY A 232 -36.79 6.27 -13.51
C GLY A 232 -38.20 6.75 -13.88
N VAL A 233 -39.19 5.91 -13.58
CA VAL A 233 -40.60 6.12 -13.91
C VAL A 233 -41.10 7.47 -13.37
N GLY A 234 -41.77 8.25 -14.22
CA GLY A 234 -42.29 9.57 -13.87
C GLY A 234 -41.32 10.73 -14.14
N HIS A 235 -40.07 10.45 -14.55
CA HIS A 235 -39.06 11.45 -14.89
C HIS A 235 -38.94 11.70 -16.41
N ARG A 236 -40.07 11.73 -17.12
CA ARG A 236 -40.11 11.98 -18.58
C ARG A 236 -39.67 13.38 -19.02
N SER A 237 -39.64 14.37 -18.12
CA SER A 237 -39.35 15.78 -18.47
C SER A 237 -37.91 16.13 -18.10
N PRO A 238 -36.99 16.27 -19.07
CA PRO A 238 -35.60 16.63 -18.80
C PRO A 238 -35.44 17.93 -18.00
N GLU A 239 -36.25 18.96 -18.30
CA GLU A 239 -36.22 20.23 -17.56
C GLU A 239 -36.61 20.09 -16.08
N ARG A 240 -37.61 19.24 -15.78
CA ARG A 240 -38.01 18.96 -14.39
C ARG A 240 -36.93 18.19 -13.66
N VAL A 241 -36.32 17.21 -14.33
CA VAL A 241 -35.18 16.46 -13.79
C VAL A 241 -34.02 17.41 -13.50
N LEU A 242 -33.66 18.27 -14.45
CA LEU A 242 -32.59 19.25 -14.31
C LEU A 242 -32.82 20.16 -13.10
N LYS A 243 -33.99 20.80 -12.98
CA LYS A 243 -34.32 21.68 -11.84
C LYS A 243 -34.23 20.94 -10.51
N HIS A 244 -34.75 19.72 -10.45
CA HIS A 244 -34.72 18.91 -9.23
C HIS A 244 -33.29 18.52 -8.84
N ARG A 245 -32.46 18.10 -9.82
CA ARG A 245 -31.06 17.73 -9.60
C ARG A 245 -30.18 18.92 -9.25
N GLN A 246 -30.39 20.09 -9.86
CA GLN A 246 -29.71 21.34 -9.48
C GLN A 246 -30.03 21.77 -8.04
N PHE A 247 -31.28 21.64 -7.60
CA PHE A 247 -31.63 21.91 -6.20
C PHE A 247 -30.94 20.92 -5.25
N HIS A 248 -30.94 19.64 -5.61
CA HIS A 248 -30.27 18.59 -4.83
C HIS A 248 -28.76 18.81 -4.76
N GLN A 249 -28.11 19.17 -5.87
CA GLN A 249 -26.69 19.51 -5.94
C GLN A 249 -26.34 20.63 -4.96
N ARG A 250 -27.06 21.76 -4.97
CA ARG A 250 -26.82 22.88 -4.04
C ARG A 250 -26.94 22.47 -2.57
N LYS A 251 -27.83 21.53 -2.25
CA LYS A 251 -27.95 20.97 -0.90
C LYS A 251 -26.73 20.11 -0.57
N LEU A 252 -26.36 19.19 -1.48
CA LEU A 252 -25.21 18.30 -1.31
C LEU A 252 -23.88 19.06 -1.22
N GLU A 253 -23.67 20.11 -2.00
CA GLU A 253 -22.47 20.98 -1.92
C GLU A 253 -22.29 21.57 -0.52
N ARG A 254 -23.37 22.10 0.06
CA ARG A 254 -23.36 22.66 1.43
C ARG A 254 -23.08 21.59 2.48
N GLU A 255 -23.64 20.39 2.31
CA GLU A 255 -23.40 19.28 3.22
C GLU A 255 -21.99 18.70 3.09
N GLU A 256 -21.49 18.55 1.86
CA GLU A 256 -20.15 18.09 1.55
C GLU A 256 -19.14 19.03 2.18
N GLU A 257 -19.30 20.34 2.00
CA GLU A 257 -18.41 21.34 2.56
C GLU A 257 -18.37 21.28 4.09
N LYS A 258 -19.54 21.14 4.75
CA LYS A 258 -19.60 20.95 6.21
C LYS A 258 -18.89 19.68 6.66
N ARG A 259 -19.13 18.55 5.98
CA ARG A 259 -18.53 17.25 6.32
C ARG A 259 -17.03 17.25 6.03
N LYS A 260 -16.59 17.92 4.97
CA LYS A 260 -15.19 18.09 4.58
C LYS A 260 -14.42 18.94 5.59
N ARG A 261 -15.01 20.04 6.08
CA ARG A 261 -14.43 20.82 7.18
C ARG A 261 -14.29 19.97 8.44
N ARG A 262 -15.37 19.31 8.86
CA ARG A 262 -15.30 18.42 10.03
C ARG A 262 -14.22 17.34 9.87
N LEU A 263 -14.14 16.71 8.71
CA LEU A 263 -13.10 15.72 8.41
C LEU A 263 -11.69 16.32 8.49
N ARG A 264 -11.50 17.53 7.95
CA ARG A 264 -10.24 18.26 8.02
C ARG A 264 -9.86 18.55 9.47
N ASP A 265 -10.79 19.02 10.28
CA ASP A 265 -10.56 19.33 11.69
C ASP A 265 -10.20 18.07 12.48
N THR A 266 -10.97 17.00 12.30
CA THR A 266 -10.67 15.70 12.92
C THR A 266 -9.30 15.20 12.50
N ILE A 267 -8.96 15.29 11.21
CA ILE A 267 -7.67 14.83 10.70
C ILE A 267 -6.54 15.70 11.20
N ARG A 268 -6.69 17.02 11.32
CA ARG A 268 -5.66 17.89 11.90
C ARG A 268 -5.32 17.49 13.33
N VAL A 269 -6.33 17.29 14.16
CA VAL A 269 -6.15 16.84 15.56
C VAL A 269 -5.43 15.48 15.61
N LEU A 270 -5.70 14.59 14.65
CA LEU A 270 -5.05 13.29 14.55
C LEU A 270 -3.65 13.31 13.94
N GLU A 271 -3.43 14.16 12.94
CA GLU A 271 -2.24 14.19 12.09
C GLU A 271 -1.10 15.03 12.63
N LYS A 272 -1.34 15.81 13.69
CA LYS A 272 -0.42 16.29 14.75
C LYS A 272 -0.73 17.74 15.16
N GLU A 273 0.05 18.20 16.14
CA GLU A 273 0.76 19.49 16.02
C GLU A 273 0.09 20.71 16.66
N ILE A 274 -0.99 20.58 17.44
CA ILE A 274 -1.35 21.69 18.36
C ILE A 274 -0.40 21.64 19.55
N ARG A 275 0.61 22.51 19.58
CA ARG A 275 1.49 22.68 20.74
C ARG A 275 1.08 23.86 21.59
N ASN A 276 0.64 24.94 20.95
CA ASN A 276 0.30 26.17 21.64
C ASN A 276 -1.11 26.64 21.30
N LEU A 277 -1.78 27.23 22.29
CA LEU A 277 -3.10 27.82 22.18
C LEU A 277 -3.06 29.28 22.61
N VAL A 278 -3.54 30.16 21.73
CA VAL A 278 -3.75 31.57 22.01
C VAL A 278 -5.24 31.78 22.25
N VAL A 279 -5.61 32.05 23.49
CA VAL A 279 -7.00 32.25 23.90
C VAL A 279 -7.30 33.73 23.88
N ASP A 280 -8.29 34.11 23.08
CA ASP A 280 -8.95 35.41 23.17
C ASP A 280 -9.80 35.43 24.46
N GLY A 281 -9.20 35.96 25.52
CA GLY A 281 -9.78 35.95 26.85
C GLY A 281 -11.01 36.85 26.94
N ASN A 282 -11.06 37.93 26.15
CA ASN A 282 -12.21 38.83 26.13
C ASN A 282 -13.44 38.13 25.56
N ASN A 283 -13.28 37.44 24.44
CA ASN A 283 -14.37 36.74 23.77
C ASN A 283 -15.05 35.68 24.67
N LEU A 284 -14.27 34.98 25.51
CA LEU A 284 -14.78 33.95 26.41
C LEU A 284 -15.35 34.49 27.75
N CYS A 285 -15.30 35.80 27.98
CA CYS A 285 -15.90 36.43 29.17
C CYS A 285 -17.38 36.83 28.97
N TYR A 286 -17.96 36.56 27.79
CA TYR A 286 -19.33 36.92 27.46
C TYR A 286 -20.16 35.68 27.09
N LEU A 287 -21.37 35.59 27.62
CA LEU A 287 -22.35 34.58 27.25
C LEU A 287 -23.42 35.22 26.35
N SER A 288 -23.75 34.55 25.24
CA SER A 288 -24.84 34.96 24.37
C SER A 288 -26.19 34.47 24.91
N GLU A 289 -27.10 35.40 25.19
CA GLU A 289 -28.45 35.15 25.68
C GLU A 289 -29.49 35.13 24.55
N ALA A 290 -30.70 34.65 24.86
CA ALA A 290 -31.83 34.66 23.94
C ALA A 290 -32.12 36.10 23.45
N GLY A 291 -32.17 36.27 22.13
CA GLY A 291 -32.36 37.59 21.49
C GLY A 291 -31.06 38.33 21.15
N GLY A 292 -29.89 37.68 21.23
CA GLY A 292 -28.61 38.23 20.75
C GLY A 292 -27.94 39.21 21.70
N LYS A 293 -28.42 39.32 22.95
CA LYS A 293 -27.75 40.10 24.00
C LYS A 293 -26.56 39.32 24.53
N GLN A 294 -25.47 40.01 24.83
CA GLN A 294 -24.30 39.42 25.49
C GLN A 294 -24.28 39.86 26.95
N SER A 295 -24.11 38.91 27.88
CA SER A 295 -23.91 39.18 29.30
C SER A 295 -22.48 38.86 29.73
N PHE A 296 -21.89 39.75 30.50
CA PHE A 296 -20.55 39.56 31.03
C PHE A 296 -20.60 38.55 32.19
N ILE A 297 -19.94 37.41 32.00
CA ILE A 297 -19.87 36.32 32.99
C ILE A 297 -18.55 36.32 33.77
N GLY A 298 -17.68 37.29 33.49
CA GLY A 298 -16.35 37.39 34.09
C GLY A 298 -15.46 36.21 33.69
N LEU A 299 -14.52 35.86 34.57
CA LEU A 299 -13.50 34.84 34.30
C LEU A 299 -13.95 33.40 34.59
N LYS A 300 -15.26 33.12 34.76
CA LYS A 300 -15.75 31.79 35.17
C LYS A 300 -15.31 30.67 34.22
N VAL A 301 -15.57 30.84 32.93
CA VAL A 301 -15.17 29.90 31.87
C VAL A 301 -13.66 29.73 31.85
N LEU A 302 -12.92 30.84 31.83
CA LEU A 302 -11.47 30.81 31.73
C LEU A 302 -10.83 30.08 32.93
N LYS A 303 -11.39 30.23 34.14
CA LYS A 303 -10.88 29.56 35.35
C LYS A 303 -10.93 28.04 35.29
N VAL A 304 -11.89 27.45 34.57
CA VAL A 304 -11.95 26.00 34.38
C VAL A 304 -11.23 25.55 33.12
N LEU A 305 -11.31 26.35 32.05
CA LEU A 305 -10.81 25.98 30.74
C LEU A 305 -9.28 26.05 30.66
N VAL A 306 -8.69 27.11 31.21
CA VAL A 306 -7.24 27.37 31.08
C VAL A 306 -6.39 26.30 31.79
N PRO A 307 -6.72 25.84 33.02
CA PRO A 307 -6.02 24.70 33.62
C PRO A 307 -6.07 23.43 32.75
N GLU A 308 -7.25 23.10 32.21
CA GLU A 308 -7.42 21.90 31.38
C GLU A 308 -6.58 21.99 30.10
N LEU A 309 -6.62 23.14 29.43
CA LEU A 309 -5.80 23.37 28.23
C LEU A 309 -4.30 23.32 28.55
N ALA A 310 -3.88 23.96 29.65
CA ALA A 310 -2.46 24.02 30.03
C ALA A 310 -1.86 22.68 30.46
N ALA A 311 -2.69 21.67 30.78
CA ALA A 311 -2.22 20.32 31.07
C ALA A 311 -1.59 19.64 29.84
N THR A 312 -2.00 20.05 28.63
CA THR A 312 -1.55 19.45 27.36
C THR A 312 -0.82 20.44 26.46
N TYR A 313 -1.18 21.73 26.49
CA TYR A 313 -0.74 22.75 25.54
C TYR A 313 -0.03 23.92 26.23
N GLY A 314 0.85 24.61 25.50
CA GLY A 314 1.34 25.93 25.90
C GLY A 314 0.23 26.98 25.72
N VAL A 315 -0.31 27.55 26.79
CA VAL A 315 -1.44 28.49 26.71
C VAL A 315 -0.99 29.94 26.86
N THR A 316 -1.40 30.81 25.94
CA THR A 316 -1.29 32.27 26.03
C THR A 316 -2.70 32.87 26.06
N LEU A 317 -3.03 33.60 27.11
CA LEU A 317 -4.26 34.40 27.21
C LEU A 317 -3.98 35.82 26.77
N ILE A 318 -4.81 36.33 25.87
CA ILE A 318 -4.76 37.72 25.42
C ILE A 318 -6.07 38.40 25.79
N PHE A 319 -5.97 39.56 26.43
CA PHE A 319 -7.12 40.40 26.78
C PHE A 319 -7.00 41.79 26.16
N ASP A 320 -8.15 42.39 25.84
CA ASP A 320 -8.23 43.80 25.47
C ASP A 320 -7.90 44.71 26.66
N PRO A 321 -7.54 45.97 26.40
CA PRO A 321 -7.22 46.95 27.45
C PRO A 321 -8.37 47.17 28.45
N GLY A 322 -9.62 47.05 27.99
CA GLY A 322 -10.83 47.30 28.78
C GLY A 322 -11.11 46.27 29.88
N ILE A 323 -10.46 45.09 29.85
CA ILE A 323 -10.73 44.02 30.82
C ILE A 323 -10.43 44.46 32.26
N ARG A 324 -9.42 45.33 32.43
CA ARG A 324 -8.96 45.83 33.75
C ARG A 324 -10.06 46.58 34.47
N SER A 325 -10.77 47.45 33.74
CA SER A 325 -11.90 48.22 34.28
C SER A 325 -13.11 47.34 34.58
N LEU A 326 -13.37 46.32 33.75
CA LEU A 326 -14.51 45.42 33.94
C LEU A 326 -14.32 44.52 35.16
N LEU A 327 -13.12 44.01 35.36
CA LEU A 327 -12.80 43.10 36.47
C LEU A 327 -12.28 43.81 37.72
N THR A 328 -11.94 45.09 37.63
CA THR A 328 -11.33 45.91 38.70
C THR A 328 -10.04 45.28 39.26
N VAL A 329 -9.17 44.80 38.37
CA VAL A 329 -7.91 44.09 38.72
C VAL A 329 -6.73 44.64 37.91
N SER A 330 -5.52 44.49 38.47
CA SER A 330 -4.26 44.82 37.79
C SER A 330 -3.76 43.66 36.92
N ASP A 331 -2.81 43.93 36.01
CA ASP A 331 -2.22 42.90 35.15
C ASP A 331 -1.53 41.80 35.96
N ASN A 332 -0.84 42.18 37.04
CA ASN A 332 -0.19 41.21 37.94
C ASN A 332 -1.23 40.33 38.65
N ALA A 333 -2.38 40.90 39.03
CA ALA A 333 -3.46 40.12 39.62
C ALA A 333 -4.06 39.15 38.60
N LEU A 334 -4.27 39.57 37.34
CA LEU A 334 -4.72 38.69 36.26
C LEU A 334 -3.73 37.57 35.96
N GLN A 335 -2.43 37.87 35.89
CA GLN A 335 -1.37 36.86 35.76
C GLN A 335 -1.39 35.87 36.92
N GLY A 336 -1.55 36.37 38.15
CA GLY A 336 -1.64 35.52 39.34
C GLY A 336 -2.87 34.61 39.37
N MET A 337 -3.93 34.92 38.63
CA MET A 337 -5.12 34.06 38.51
C MET A 337 -4.94 32.89 37.53
N PHE A 338 -3.94 32.97 36.63
CA PHE A 338 -3.66 31.94 35.63
C PHE A 338 -2.15 31.63 35.56
N PRO A 339 -1.53 31.13 36.64
CA PRO A 339 -0.09 30.88 36.70
C PRO A 339 0.41 29.85 35.67
N GLN A 340 -0.47 28.97 35.20
CA GLN A 340 -0.20 27.95 34.19
C GLN A 340 -0.20 28.47 32.75
N ALA A 341 -0.56 29.74 32.52
CA ALA A 341 -0.66 30.33 31.20
C ALA A 341 0.09 31.67 31.15
N ARG A 342 0.56 32.04 29.95
CA ARG A 342 1.11 33.37 29.72
C ARG A 342 -0.04 34.36 29.53
N VAL A 343 -0.22 35.32 30.43
CA VAL A 343 -1.27 36.33 30.31
C VAL A 343 -0.70 37.65 29.77
N LEU A 344 -1.29 38.12 28.67
CA LEU A 344 -0.97 39.38 28.00
C LEU A 344 -2.21 40.28 27.97
N VAL A 345 -2.08 41.50 28.50
CA VAL A 345 -3.13 42.52 28.41
C VAL A 345 -2.65 43.59 27.43
N MET A 346 -3.41 43.82 26.36
CA MET A 346 -3.00 44.74 25.30
C MET A 346 -2.94 46.20 25.78
N PRO A 347 -2.08 47.04 25.17
CA PRO A 347 -2.07 48.47 25.44
C PRO A 347 -3.31 49.14 24.85
N ARG A 348 -3.73 50.29 25.40
CA ARG A 348 -4.97 51.00 25.01
C ARG A 348 -5.12 51.35 23.52
N THR A 349 -4.03 51.29 22.77
CA THR A 349 -3.96 51.59 21.33
C THR A 349 -4.19 50.38 20.44
N LEU A 350 -4.34 49.18 21.00
CA LEU A 350 -4.41 47.93 20.25
C LEU A 350 -5.51 47.02 20.84
N THR A 351 -6.31 46.40 19.97
CA THR A 351 -7.26 45.35 20.34
C THR A 351 -6.57 43.99 20.38
N ALA A 352 -7.17 43.01 21.04
CA ALA A 352 -6.65 41.65 21.19
C ALA A 352 -6.69 40.86 19.87
N ASP A 353 -7.57 41.21 18.93
CA ASP A 353 -7.81 40.46 17.69
C ASP A 353 -6.55 40.27 16.84
N HIS A 354 -5.91 41.36 16.44
CA HIS A 354 -4.72 41.31 15.60
C HIS A 354 -3.53 40.61 16.32
N PRO A 355 -3.18 40.93 17.58
CA PRO A 355 -2.18 40.20 18.36
C PRO A 355 -2.46 38.70 18.51
N ALA A 356 -3.71 38.30 18.70
CA ALA A 356 -4.09 36.89 18.82
C ALA A 356 -3.80 36.13 17.52
N LEU A 357 -4.16 36.71 16.37
CA LEU A 357 -3.85 36.13 15.07
C LEU A 357 -2.34 36.18 14.77
N ALA A 358 -1.68 37.31 15.05
CA ALA A 358 -0.26 37.50 14.79
C ALA A 358 0.63 36.54 15.59
N ALA A 359 0.22 36.16 16.81
CA ALA A 359 0.92 35.16 17.61
C ALA A 359 0.94 33.77 16.95
N ALA A 360 -0.03 33.49 16.07
CA ALA A 360 -0.14 32.24 15.32
C ALA A 360 0.41 32.36 13.87
N GLU A 361 0.91 33.52 13.44
CA GLU A 361 1.27 33.77 12.03
C GLU A 361 2.46 32.92 11.56
N PHE A 362 3.49 32.77 12.39
CA PHE A 362 4.76 32.13 12.02
C PHE A 362 4.90 30.69 12.51
N ASP A 363 3.99 30.23 13.36
CA ASP A 363 4.00 28.88 13.93
C ASP A 363 2.72 28.12 13.54
N ASN A 364 2.90 27.13 12.68
CA ASN A 364 1.82 26.27 12.20
C ASN A 364 1.26 25.36 13.31
N GLU A 365 1.99 25.22 14.42
CA GLU A 365 1.59 24.45 15.61
C GLU A 365 0.82 25.28 16.65
N THR A 366 0.61 26.58 16.38
CA THR A 366 -0.12 27.51 17.26
C THR A 366 -1.52 27.78 16.73
N TYR A 367 -2.54 27.65 17.59
CA TYR A 367 -3.95 27.82 17.25
C TYR A 367 -4.60 28.90 18.10
N VAL A 368 -5.61 29.59 17.57
CA VAL A 368 -6.34 30.65 18.28
C VAL A 368 -7.69 30.10 18.75
N ILE A 369 -8.08 30.35 20.00
CA ILE A 369 -9.44 30.07 20.49
C ILE A 369 -10.19 31.39 20.59
N SER A 370 -11.22 31.56 19.76
CA SER A 370 -12.15 32.70 19.80
C SER A 370 -13.46 32.33 19.08
N ASN A 371 -14.57 32.96 19.46
CA ASN A 371 -15.84 32.87 18.73
C ASN A 371 -15.98 33.92 17.61
N ASP A 372 -15.03 34.85 17.52
CA ASP A 372 -14.95 35.71 16.34
C ASP A 372 -14.47 34.89 15.13
N HIS A 373 -15.03 35.22 13.97
CA HIS A 373 -14.63 34.68 12.67
C HIS A 373 -13.50 35.48 12.03
N TYR A 374 -13.13 36.64 12.61
CA TYR A 374 -12.07 37.53 12.13
C TYR A 374 -12.24 37.91 10.66
N GLY A 375 -13.47 38.23 10.25
CA GLY A 375 -13.81 38.52 8.85
C GLY A 375 -13.04 39.69 8.24
N GLU A 376 -12.46 40.56 9.07
CA GLU A 376 -11.62 41.70 8.66
C GLU A 376 -10.15 41.32 8.40
N TYR A 377 -9.73 40.11 8.76
CA TYR A 377 -8.35 39.60 8.63
C TYR A 377 -8.26 38.31 7.78
N PRO A 378 -8.84 38.26 6.57
CA PRO A 378 -8.87 37.04 5.76
C PRO A 378 -7.49 36.59 5.25
N ASP A 379 -6.50 37.49 5.26
CA ASP A 379 -5.15 37.30 4.75
C ASP A 379 -4.20 36.68 5.79
N MET A 380 -4.48 36.82 7.08
CA MET A 380 -3.71 36.24 8.18
C MET A 380 -3.66 34.70 8.07
N ALA A 381 -2.50 34.12 8.34
CA ALA A 381 -2.28 32.69 8.17
C ALA A 381 -3.25 31.86 9.03
N ALA A 382 -3.51 32.28 10.27
CA ALA A 382 -4.42 31.57 11.17
C ALA A 382 -5.86 31.51 10.64
N VAL A 383 -6.33 32.53 9.92
CA VAL A 383 -7.67 32.57 9.33
C VAL A 383 -7.69 31.80 8.01
N ARG A 384 -6.75 32.08 7.11
CA ARG A 384 -6.62 31.43 5.80
C ARG A 384 -6.46 29.91 5.90
N GLU A 385 -5.75 29.46 6.93
CA GLU A 385 -5.49 28.05 7.18
C GLU A 385 -6.51 27.43 8.15
N GLU A 386 -7.55 28.16 8.54
CA GLU A 386 -8.60 27.68 9.45
C GLU A 386 -8.01 27.14 10.78
N ARG A 387 -7.08 27.85 11.39
CA ARG A 387 -6.45 27.55 12.70
C ARG A 387 -7.13 28.32 13.86
N VAL A 388 -8.33 28.84 13.63
CA VAL A 388 -9.20 29.44 14.65
C VAL A 388 -10.19 28.37 15.13
N LEU A 389 -10.11 28.05 16.42
CA LEU A 389 -10.97 27.12 17.12
C LEU A 389 -12.08 27.89 17.85
N HIS A 390 -13.31 27.40 17.74
CA HIS A 390 -14.48 28.06 18.32
C HIS A 390 -14.95 27.35 19.60
N ALA A 391 -15.26 28.13 20.63
CA ALA A 391 -15.74 27.64 21.91
C ALA A 391 -17.26 27.82 22.03
N VAL A 392 -17.98 26.74 22.26
CA VAL A 392 -19.42 26.81 22.52
C VAL A 392 -19.63 27.04 24.01
N LEU A 393 -20.15 28.22 24.35
CA LEU A 393 -20.50 28.59 25.72
C LEU A 393 -21.99 28.30 25.97
N HIS A 394 -22.25 27.42 26.93
CA HIS A 394 -23.55 27.18 27.51
C HIS A 394 -23.62 27.82 28.91
N PRO A 395 -24.82 28.00 29.50
CA PRO A 395 -24.96 28.61 30.83
C PRO A 395 -24.09 27.96 31.92
N ASP A 396 -23.91 26.64 31.86
CA ASP A 396 -23.23 25.85 32.89
C ASP A 396 -22.03 25.06 32.35
N SER A 397 -21.68 25.20 31.06
CA SER A 397 -20.57 24.45 30.47
C SER A 397 -19.91 25.16 29.28
N VAL A 398 -18.64 24.83 29.06
CA VAL A 398 -17.87 25.25 27.88
C VAL A 398 -17.45 24.03 27.10
N GLN A 399 -17.56 24.11 25.78
CA GLN A 399 -17.13 23.06 24.87
C GLN A 399 -16.15 23.62 23.83
N ILE A 400 -15.06 22.89 23.56
CA ILE A 400 -14.24 23.09 22.36
C ILE A 400 -14.28 21.77 21.58
N PRO A 401 -15.25 21.61 20.65
CA PRO A 401 -15.47 20.34 19.97
C PRO A 401 -14.24 19.78 19.26
N GLN A 402 -13.43 20.67 18.68
CA GLN A 402 -12.20 20.31 17.96
C GLN A 402 -11.14 19.72 18.89
N LEU A 403 -11.13 20.11 20.16
CA LEU A 403 -10.21 19.58 21.17
C LEU A 403 -10.85 18.46 22.02
N GLU A 404 -12.09 18.06 21.72
CA GLU A 404 -12.89 17.11 22.51
C GLU A 404 -13.07 17.53 23.99
N ILE A 405 -13.02 18.82 24.27
CA ILE A 405 -13.17 19.38 25.63
C ILE A 405 -14.64 19.68 25.90
N LEU A 406 -15.14 19.21 27.04
CA LEU A 406 -16.45 19.57 27.61
C LEU A 406 -16.29 19.71 29.12
N LEU A 407 -16.42 20.93 29.63
CA LEU A 407 -16.19 21.24 31.05
C LEU A 407 -17.39 22.00 31.65
N PRO A 408 -17.83 21.65 32.87
CA PRO A 408 -18.76 22.49 33.64
C PRO A 408 -18.05 23.72 34.22
N HIS A 409 -18.75 24.85 34.44
CA HIS A 409 -18.15 26.08 35.00
C HIS A 409 -19.04 26.92 35.92
#